data_AF-A0A8X6TJZ9-F1
#
_entry.id   AF-A0A8X6TJZ9-F1
#
_cell.length_a   1.000
_cell.length_b   1.000
_cell.length_c   1.000
_cell.angle_alpha   90.00
_cell.angle_beta   90.00
_cell.angle_gamma   90.00
#
_symmetry.space_group_name_H-M   'P 1'
#
loop_
_entity.id
_entity.type
_entity.pdbx_description
1 polymer ?
#
loop_
_entity_poly.entity_id
_entity_poly.type
_entity_poly.pdbx_seq_one_letter_code
_entity_poly.pdbx_strand_id
1 'polypeptide(L)'
;MHEYEFRYVVQKTTPFHLQDLFSGCTVDIQTVWYVKPHFRYKNNQIETKHIVSTEAVFYDGLWFKWVHSLETPHAQWSLSTHSKFVDAVGNFQCPFRTEKRHVWRLDDHAQVYTFAHSDGTYRLVFEWEYGVFPKPVKDLPTEQLMEDLGEYWNVYEHFRPFSSPPYRINEALSRKPVTCVSQFEGLEGVIAHKLDGTFGLIYSFDDHIKEKWEGGVHKIHKGITLGDGIIFAAEKMSNGTVVLLDVYQVRGFPTAQWNREIILMNFLKQLCLPKEYQTQTYCRRVEDLPFTRFETDGYIIHNTNTDQIFKVKHTHSLDVVYMDGYFWLPGKEKMGLHRRFRALEKGLENGHVYEVSVRNGGVLRKRNDRFTGNTWQQIENILEKQPWQGPPIHEVIKVTRKTRKVNEPKYKPQGKRKNRNETHVFGKRKKV
;
A
#
# COMPACT_ATOMS: atom_id res chain seq x y z
N MET A 1 -2.89 5.02 34.02
CA MET A 1 -3.81 3.89 33.83
C MET A 1 -3.74 3.45 32.38
N HIS A 2 -3.72 2.15 32.10
CA HIS A 2 -3.79 1.68 30.72
C HIS A 2 -5.24 1.44 30.28
N GLU A 3 -5.63 2.09 29.19
CA GLU A 3 -6.91 1.85 28.50
C GLU A 3 -6.62 1.06 27.22
N TYR A 4 -7.37 -0.02 27.00
CA TYR A 4 -7.45 -0.75 25.74
C TYR A 4 -8.83 -0.53 25.13
N GLU A 5 -8.88 -0.10 23.87
CA GLU A 5 -10.13 0.20 23.17
C GLU A 5 -10.24 -0.66 21.90
N PHE A 6 -11.23 -1.55 21.84
CA PHE A 6 -11.71 -2.16 20.59
C PHE A 6 -12.66 -1.16 19.93
N ARG A 7 -12.29 -0.61 18.77
CA ARG A 7 -13.07 0.43 18.08
C ARG A 7 -13.54 -0.07 16.71
N TYR A 8 -14.85 -0.22 16.53
CA TYR A 8 -15.49 -0.59 15.27
C TYR A 8 -16.27 0.58 14.66
N VAL A 9 -16.39 0.60 13.32
CA VAL A 9 -17.00 1.70 12.57
C VAL A 9 -18.23 1.18 11.84
N VAL A 10 -19.39 1.77 12.14
CA VAL A 10 -20.69 1.30 11.62
C VAL A 10 -21.52 2.45 11.06
N GLN A 11 -22.42 2.15 10.13
CA GLN A 11 -23.22 3.16 9.44
C GLN A 11 -24.21 3.86 10.39
N LYS A 12 -24.88 3.10 11.26
CA LYS A 12 -25.78 3.59 12.31
C LYS A 12 -25.74 2.68 13.53
N THR A 13 -25.89 3.24 14.72
CA THR A 13 -26.31 2.51 15.92
C THR A 13 -27.64 3.07 16.41
N THR A 14 -28.70 2.28 16.43
CA THR A 14 -29.88 2.54 17.26
C THR A 14 -29.52 2.18 18.70
N PRO A 15 -29.56 3.11 19.68
CA PRO A 15 -29.21 2.80 21.06
C PRO A 15 -30.04 1.65 21.66
N PHE A 16 -31.30 1.51 21.22
CA PHE A 16 -32.19 0.42 21.60
C PHE A 16 -31.58 -0.97 21.31
N HIS A 17 -31.01 -1.21 20.12
CA HIS A 17 -30.41 -2.52 19.80
C HIS A 17 -29.23 -2.87 20.74
N LEU A 18 -28.47 -1.87 21.19
CA LEU A 18 -27.40 -2.08 22.18
C LEU A 18 -27.97 -2.31 23.58
N GLN A 19 -29.09 -1.67 23.93
CA GLN A 19 -29.79 -1.91 25.18
C GLN A 19 -30.47 -3.28 25.25
N ASP A 20 -30.90 -3.83 24.11
CA ASP A 20 -31.37 -5.21 23.99
C ASP A 20 -30.20 -6.21 24.14
N LEU A 21 -29.05 -5.93 23.50
CA LEU A 21 -27.85 -6.77 23.57
C LEU A 21 -27.17 -6.79 24.95
N PHE A 22 -27.19 -5.66 25.67
CA PHE A 22 -26.63 -5.49 27.01
C PHE A 22 -27.74 -5.35 28.07
N SER A 23 -28.83 -6.12 27.92
CA SER A 23 -29.99 -6.07 28.82
C SER A 23 -29.59 -6.39 30.26
N GLY A 24 -29.80 -5.44 31.18
CA GLY A 24 -29.37 -5.53 32.59
C GLY A 24 -28.20 -4.60 32.95
N CYS A 25 -27.43 -4.14 31.96
CA CYS A 25 -26.39 -3.13 32.19
C CYS A 25 -27.01 -1.74 32.44
N THR A 26 -26.36 -0.91 33.27
CA THR A 26 -26.78 0.48 33.48
C THR A 26 -26.39 1.34 32.29
N VAL A 27 -27.37 2.07 31.73
CA VAL A 27 -27.17 2.98 30.58
C VAL A 27 -27.03 4.42 31.05
N ASP A 28 -25.92 5.06 30.69
CA ASP A 28 -25.59 6.46 31.00
C ASP A 28 -25.37 7.28 29.72
N ILE A 29 -25.50 8.61 29.79
CA ILE A 29 -25.26 9.55 28.69
C ILE A 29 -24.11 10.50 29.06
N GLN A 30 -22.89 10.01 28.87
CA GLN A 30 -21.68 10.78 29.16
C GLN A 30 -21.42 11.81 28.06
N THR A 31 -21.15 13.07 28.44
CA THR A 31 -20.64 14.09 27.51
C THR A 31 -19.15 14.30 27.77
N VAL A 32 -18.31 13.80 26.85
CA VAL A 32 -16.86 13.92 26.93
C VAL A 32 -16.41 15.12 26.10
N TRP A 33 -15.63 16.01 26.71
CA TRP A 33 -14.98 17.12 26.00
C TRP A 33 -13.54 16.73 25.70
N TYR A 34 -13.06 16.99 24.49
CA TYR A 34 -11.69 16.63 24.11
C TYR A 34 -11.03 17.67 23.20
N VAL A 35 -9.71 17.72 23.27
CA VAL A 35 -8.85 18.69 22.58
C VAL A 35 -7.72 17.92 21.90
N LYS A 36 -7.91 17.65 20.60
CA LYS A 36 -7.15 16.62 19.84
C LYS A 36 -7.23 15.25 20.60
N PRO A 37 -6.56 14.15 20.20
CA PRO A 37 -6.72 12.88 20.92
C PRO A 37 -5.87 12.79 22.20
N HIS A 38 -5.53 13.93 22.83
CA HIS A 38 -4.51 14.02 23.88
C HIS A 38 -4.96 14.70 25.18
N PHE A 39 -6.03 15.47 25.17
CA PHE A 39 -6.64 16.04 26.37
C PHE A 39 -8.13 15.71 26.38
N ARG A 40 -8.62 15.21 27.52
CA ARG A 40 -10.01 14.83 27.79
C ARG A 40 -10.50 15.54 29.06
N TYR A 41 -11.81 15.77 29.14
CA TYR A 41 -12.53 16.04 30.39
C TYR A 41 -13.61 14.97 30.55
N LYS A 42 -13.37 14.04 31.47
CA LYS A 42 -14.17 12.84 31.81
C LYS A 42 -14.44 12.95 33.32
N ASN A 43 -15.67 12.66 33.77
CA ASN A 43 -16.03 12.56 35.19
C ASN A 43 -15.56 13.72 36.11
N ASN A 44 -15.65 14.96 35.63
CA ASN A 44 -15.16 16.19 36.29
C ASN A 44 -13.64 16.28 36.56
N GLN A 45 -12.84 15.45 35.90
CA GLN A 45 -11.38 15.52 35.93
C GLN A 45 -10.80 15.82 34.55
N ILE A 46 -9.60 16.41 34.53
CA ILE A 46 -8.83 16.65 33.32
C ILE A 46 -7.86 15.49 33.14
N GLU A 47 -7.86 14.87 31.98
CA GLU A 47 -7.06 13.70 31.65
C GLU A 47 -6.21 13.95 30.42
N THR A 48 -5.01 13.36 30.36
CA THR A 48 -4.20 13.33 29.14
C THR A 48 -4.00 11.91 28.62
N LYS A 49 -4.47 11.67 27.39
CA LYS A 49 -4.34 10.40 26.66
C LYS A 49 -3.08 10.37 25.82
N HIS A 50 -2.16 9.50 26.16
CA HIS A 50 -1.06 9.12 25.27
C HIS A 50 -1.42 7.82 24.56
N ILE A 51 -1.51 7.84 23.23
CA ILE A 51 -1.68 6.61 22.43
C ILE A 51 -0.32 5.89 22.40
N VAL A 52 -0.26 4.69 22.97
CA VAL A 52 0.95 3.86 23.07
C VAL A 52 1.09 2.96 21.85
N SER A 53 -0.02 2.40 21.36
CA SER A 53 -0.09 1.74 20.05
C SER A 53 -1.46 1.89 19.41
N THR A 54 -1.53 1.59 18.12
CA THR A 54 -2.75 1.60 17.32
C THR A 54 -2.57 0.58 16.21
N GLU A 55 -3.48 -0.37 16.13
CA GLU A 55 -3.40 -1.49 15.20
C GLU A 55 -4.77 -1.70 14.54
N ALA A 56 -4.76 -2.20 13.31
CA ALA A 56 -5.96 -2.69 12.67
C ALA A 56 -5.90 -4.21 12.71
N VAL A 57 -6.92 -4.81 13.32
CA VAL A 57 -6.99 -6.24 13.57
C VAL A 57 -8.15 -6.80 12.76
N PHE A 58 -7.91 -7.97 12.17
CA PHE A 58 -8.97 -8.81 11.66
C PHE A 58 -9.18 -9.95 12.65
N TYR A 59 -10.41 -10.12 13.12
CA TYR A 59 -10.82 -11.29 13.91
C TYR A 59 -12.21 -11.72 13.47
N ASP A 60 -12.34 -13.02 13.20
CA ASP A 60 -13.56 -13.71 12.76
C ASP A 60 -14.53 -12.86 11.91
N GLY A 61 -14.07 -12.45 10.73
CA GLY A 61 -14.83 -11.68 9.74
C GLY A 61 -14.85 -10.16 9.94
N LEU A 62 -14.52 -9.65 11.14
CA LEU A 62 -14.54 -8.21 11.44
C LEU A 62 -13.16 -7.56 11.34
N TRP A 63 -13.11 -6.40 10.67
CA TRP A 63 -12.00 -5.45 10.74
C TRP A 63 -12.30 -4.35 11.75
N PHE A 64 -11.48 -4.23 12.80
CA PHE A 64 -11.60 -3.22 13.85
C PHE A 64 -10.25 -2.57 14.14
N LYS A 65 -10.28 -1.44 14.85
CA LYS A 65 -9.09 -0.75 15.33
C LYS A 65 -8.87 -1.05 16.80
N TRP A 66 -7.80 -1.77 17.13
CA TRP A 66 -7.31 -1.91 18.49
C TRP A 66 -6.46 -0.68 18.86
N VAL A 67 -6.67 -0.13 20.05
CA VAL A 67 -5.90 1.03 20.54
C VAL A 67 -5.43 0.75 21.95
N HIS A 68 -4.12 0.83 22.17
CA HIS A 68 -3.53 0.88 23.51
C HIS A 68 -3.19 2.32 23.86
N SER A 69 -3.52 2.73 25.07
CA SER A 69 -3.21 4.06 25.57
C SER A 69 -2.83 4.08 27.05
N LEU A 70 -2.17 5.16 27.45
CA LEU A 70 -1.90 5.53 28.82
C LEU A 70 -2.70 6.81 29.11
N GLU A 71 -3.71 6.68 29.96
CA GLU A 71 -4.41 7.82 30.54
C GLU A 71 -3.71 8.29 31.82
N THR A 72 -3.62 9.60 31.98
CA THR A 72 -3.07 10.27 33.16
C THR A 72 -4.06 11.34 33.64
N PRO A 73 -4.75 11.14 34.76
CA PRO A 73 -5.60 12.17 35.37
C PRO A 73 -4.77 13.26 36.03
N HIS A 74 -5.25 14.50 35.98
CA HIS A 74 -4.64 15.69 36.56
C HIS A 74 -5.58 16.26 37.61
N ALA A 75 -5.25 16.07 38.90
CA ALA A 75 -6.05 16.60 40.01
C ALA A 75 -6.14 18.14 40.02
N GLN A 76 -5.17 18.82 39.39
CA GLN A 76 -5.13 20.28 39.24
C GLN A 76 -4.47 20.66 37.90
N TRP A 77 -4.85 21.82 37.34
CA TRP A 77 -4.27 22.35 36.10
C TRP A 77 -2.90 22.99 36.34
N SER A 78 -1.84 22.19 36.28
CA SER A 78 -0.47 22.65 36.50
C SER A 78 0.07 23.47 35.30
N LEU A 79 1.14 24.27 35.53
CA LEU A 79 1.85 24.97 34.44
C LEU A 79 2.40 24.00 33.37
N SER A 80 2.81 22.78 33.77
CA SER A 80 3.26 21.73 32.84
C SER A 80 2.11 21.18 32.00
N THR A 81 0.94 20.96 32.62
CA THR A 81 -0.31 20.57 31.94
C THR A 81 -0.76 21.68 30.97
N HIS A 82 -0.66 22.95 31.39
CA HIS A 82 -1.00 24.11 30.57
C HIS A 82 -0.08 24.28 29.35
N SER A 83 1.24 24.16 29.53
CA SER A 83 2.20 24.28 28.42
C SER A 83 1.95 23.21 27.35
N LYS A 84 1.84 21.94 27.77
CA LYS A 84 1.49 20.81 26.89
C LYS A 84 0.15 21.01 26.17
N PHE A 85 -0.82 21.66 26.80
CA PHE A 85 -2.10 22.02 26.18
C PHE A 85 -1.91 23.09 25.11
N VAL A 86 -1.19 24.18 25.42
CA VAL A 86 -0.87 25.27 24.47
C VAL A 86 -0.13 24.72 23.25
N ASP A 87 0.89 23.87 23.45
CA ASP A 87 1.62 23.18 22.38
C ASP A 87 0.71 22.31 21.50
N ALA A 88 -0.25 21.60 22.12
CA ALA A 88 -1.18 20.74 21.41
C ALA A 88 -2.23 21.54 20.60
N VAL A 89 -2.70 22.69 21.09
CA VAL A 89 -3.74 23.50 20.41
C VAL A 89 -3.18 24.50 19.41
N GLY A 90 -2.02 25.10 19.69
CA GLY A 90 -1.52 26.24 18.94
C GLY A 90 -2.58 27.35 18.85
N ASN A 91 -2.91 27.77 17.62
CA ASN A 91 -3.74 28.95 17.36
C ASN A 91 -5.24 28.64 17.12
N PHE A 92 -5.77 27.50 17.56
CA PHE A 92 -7.21 27.19 17.42
C PHE A 92 -8.07 28.03 18.40
N GLN A 93 -8.93 28.92 17.87
CA GLN A 93 -9.84 29.76 18.67
C GLN A 93 -10.81 28.95 19.56
N CYS A 94 -11.26 27.80 19.09
CA CYS A 94 -11.96 26.81 19.91
C CYS A 94 -11.38 25.43 19.60
N PRO A 95 -10.48 24.89 20.45
CA PRO A 95 -9.87 23.59 20.22
C PRO A 95 -10.75 22.42 20.70
N PHE A 96 -11.79 22.71 21.48
CA PHE A 96 -12.66 21.74 22.13
C PHE A 96 -13.67 21.13 21.14
N ARG A 97 -13.89 19.82 21.30
CA ARG A 97 -14.98 19.07 20.68
C ARG A 97 -15.75 18.31 21.75
N THR A 98 -17.04 18.10 21.52
CA THR A 98 -17.92 17.36 22.43
C THR A 98 -18.40 16.06 21.79
N GLU A 99 -18.14 14.94 22.45
CA GLU A 99 -18.73 13.64 22.17
C GLU A 99 -19.88 13.38 23.15
N LYS A 100 -21.08 13.15 22.64
CA LYS A 100 -22.17 12.52 23.42
C LYS A 100 -22.08 11.02 23.21
N ARG A 101 -21.82 10.29 24.30
CA ARG A 101 -21.68 8.84 24.34
C ARG A 101 -22.88 8.25 25.06
N HIS A 102 -23.53 7.26 24.46
CA HIS A 102 -24.36 6.33 25.22
C HIS A 102 -23.43 5.24 25.74
N VAL A 103 -23.46 4.97 27.04
CA VAL A 103 -22.50 4.11 27.74
C VAL A 103 -23.25 3.01 28.48
N TRP A 104 -22.86 1.76 28.26
CA TRP A 104 -23.27 0.57 28.99
C TRP A 104 -22.06 0.10 29.80
N ARG A 105 -22.10 0.26 31.13
CA ARG A 105 -21.06 -0.32 32.00
C ARG A 105 -21.34 -1.81 32.17
N LEU A 106 -20.32 -2.64 31.96
CA LEU A 106 -20.41 -4.07 32.18
C LEU A 106 -20.04 -4.40 33.64
N ASP A 107 -18.96 -3.80 34.12
CA ASP A 107 -18.50 -3.82 35.51
C ASP A 107 -17.72 -2.51 35.85
N ASP A 108 -16.82 -2.55 36.84
CA ASP A 108 -15.93 -1.44 37.20
C ASP A 108 -14.68 -1.31 36.30
N HIS A 109 -14.41 -2.28 35.41
CA HIS A 109 -13.23 -2.32 34.54
C HIS A 109 -13.55 -2.23 33.03
N ALA A 110 -14.78 -2.52 32.61
CA ALA A 110 -15.18 -2.64 31.22
C ALA A 110 -16.49 -1.92 30.91
N GLN A 111 -16.50 -1.19 29.79
CA GLN A 111 -17.71 -0.53 29.28
C GLN A 111 -17.80 -0.59 27.75
N VAL A 112 -19.02 -0.66 27.23
CA VAL A 112 -19.33 -0.46 25.81
C VAL A 112 -19.95 0.91 25.62
N TYR A 113 -19.58 1.64 24.59
CA TYR A 113 -20.24 2.90 24.24
C TYR A 113 -20.38 3.13 22.73
N THR A 114 -21.39 3.93 22.37
CA THR A 114 -21.56 4.46 21.01
C THR A 114 -21.60 5.97 20.97
N PHE A 115 -21.02 6.55 19.93
CA PHE A 115 -21.14 7.97 19.59
C PHE A 115 -21.20 8.20 18.08
N ALA A 116 -21.89 9.27 17.68
CA ALA A 116 -21.89 9.76 16.30
C ALA A 116 -20.58 10.51 16.00
N HIS A 117 -19.97 10.24 14.84
CA HIS A 117 -18.76 10.89 14.38
C HIS A 117 -19.09 11.94 13.28
N SER A 118 -18.18 12.89 13.04
CA SER A 118 -18.42 14.04 12.15
C SER A 118 -18.51 13.70 10.65
N ASP A 119 -18.35 12.43 10.28
CA ASP A 119 -18.52 11.89 8.94
C ASP A 119 -19.93 11.28 8.71
N GLY A 120 -20.82 11.36 9.71
CA GLY A 120 -22.17 10.79 9.66
C GLY A 120 -22.25 9.29 9.96
N THR A 121 -21.13 8.65 10.31
CA THR A 121 -21.06 7.27 10.78
C THR A 121 -20.93 7.22 12.31
N TYR A 122 -21.10 6.05 12.91
CA TYR A 122 -20.99 5.84 14.35
C TYR A 122 -19.71 5.08 14.71
N ARG A 123 -19.30 5.17 15.97
CA ARG A 123 -18.22 4.36 16.55
C ARG A 123 -18.82 3.50 17.65
N LEU A 124 -18.77 2.19 17.48
CA LEU A 124 -18.95 1.23 18.57
C LEU A 124 -17.58 1.04 19.22
N VAL A 125 -17.50 1.22 20.54
CA VAL A 125 -16.27 1.04 21.30
C VAL A 125 -16.53 0.12 22.48
N PHE A 126 -15.71 -0.90 22.65
CA PHE A 126 -15.50 -1.56 23.93
C PHE A 126 -14.20 -0.99 24.52
N GLU A 127 -14.25 -0.50 25.74
CA GLU A 127 -13.15 0.16 26.46
C GLU A 127 -12.92 -0.57 27.78
N TRP A 128 -11.67 -0.94 28.03
CA TRP A 128 -11.24 -1.78 29.14
C TRP A 128 -10.08 -1.10 29.89
N GLU A 129 -10.33 -0.77 31.15
CA GLU A 129 -9.44 0.00 32.04
C GLU A 129 -8.57 -0.95 32.88
N TYR A 130 -7.50 -1.51 32.28
CA TYR A 130 -6.63 -2.49 32.94
C TYR A 130 -5.39 -1.83 33.58
N GLY A 131 -5.61 -1.23 34.75
CA GLY A 131 -4.59 -0.99 35.79
C GLY A 131 -3.29 -0.29 35.34
N VAL A 132 -2.16 -0.80 35.85
CA VAL A 132 -0.78 -0.35 35.55
C VAL A 132 0.12 -1.57 35.39
N PHE A 133 0.18 -2.12 34.18
CA PHE A 133 1.14 -3.18 33.84
C PHE A 133 2.61 -2.70 33.92
N PRO A 134 3.55 -3.61 34.23
CA PRO A 134 4.98 -3.38 33.98
C PRO A 134 5.39 -3.36 32.49
N LYS A 135 4.56 -3.91 31.59
CA LYS A 135 4.76 -3.97 30.13
C LYS A 135 3.44 -3.86 29.35
N PRO A 136 3.41 -3.21 28.18
CA PRO A 136 2.23 -3.19 27.30
C PRO A 136 1.67 -4.58 26.94
N VAL A 137 0.33 -4.72 26.88
CA VAL A 137 -0.35 -5.98 26.49
C VAL A 137 0.00 -6.46 25.08
N LYS A 138 0.40 -5.55 24.17
CA LYS A 138 0.89 -5.91 22.83
C LYS A 138 2.10 -6.87 22.86
N ASP A 139 2.80 -6.93 23.99
CA ASP A 139 3.99 -7.75 24.23
C ASP A 139 3.64 -9.11 24.89
N LEU A 140 2.35 -9.41 25.13
CA LEU A 140 1.85 -10.68 25.68
C LEU A 140 1.49 -11.68 24.55
N PRO A 141 1.57 -13.00 24.81
CA PRO A 141 1.03 -14.01 23.92
C PRO A 141 -0.49 -13.89 23.75
N THR A 142 -1.02 -14.23 22.56
CA THR A 142 -2.46 -14.19 22.28
C THR A 142 -3.30 -15.02 23.26
N GLU A 143 -2.78 -16.16 23.70
CA GLU A 143 -3.44 -17.05 24.67
C GLU A 143 -3.62 -16.35 26.02
N GLN A 144 -2.57 -15.67 26.51
CA GLN A 144 -2.63 -14.89 27.75
C GLN A 144 -3.53 -13.66 27.61
N LEU A 145 -3.56 -13.00 26.44
CA LEU A 145 -4.52 -11.92 26.18
C LEU A 145 -5.98 -12.40 26.25
N MET A 146 -6.29 -13.60 25.74
CA MET A 146 -7.64 -14.17 25.81
C MET A 146 -8.01 -14.61 27.24
N GLU A 147 -7.02 -15.07 28.03
CA GLU A 147 -7.18 -15.35 29.46
C GLU A 147 -7.42 -14.07 30.27
N ASP A 148 -6.58 -13.04 30.08
CA ASP A 148 -6.70 -11.74 30.75
C ASP A 148 -8.02 -11.01 30.39
N LEU A 149 -8.48 -11.10 29.14
CA LEU A 149 -9.79 -10.54 28.71
C LEU A 149 -10.97 -11.27 29.34
N GLY A 150 -10.79 -12.50 29.84
CA GLY A 150 -11.81 -13.28 30.53
C GLY A 150 -13.15 -13.29 29.79
N GLU A 151 -14.23 -12.94 30.50
CA GLU A 151 -15.60 -12.95 29.96
C GLU A 151 -15.81 -11.97 28.78
N TYR A 152 -14.94 -10.97 28.61
CA TYR A 152 -15.08 -9.95 27.57
C TYR A 152 -14.57 -10.38 26.19
N TRP A 153 -13.93 -11.55 26.05
CA TRP A 153 -13.35 -11.97 24.76
C TRP A 153 -14.36 -12.02 23.61
N ASN A 154 -15.65 -12.24 23.91
CA ASN A 154 -16.75 -12.30 22.95
C ASN A 154 -17.45 -10.97 22.63
N VAL A 155 -17.08 -9.83 23.23
CA VAL A 155 -17.87 -8.57 23.06
C VAL A 155 -17.98 -8.11 21.59
N TYR A 156 -17.03 -8.50 20.73
CA TYR A 156 -17.09 -8.24 19.28
C TYR A 156 -18.27 -8.92 18.56
N GLU A 157 -18.80 -10.04 19.08
CA GLU A 157 -19.97 -10.74 18.53
C GLU A 157 -21.19 -9.82 18.51
N HIS A 158 -21.44 -9.09 19.60
CA HIS A 158 -22.52 -8.12 19.71
C HIS A 158 -22.40 -6.96 18.71
N PHE A 159 -21.22 -6.74 18.11
CA PHE A 159 -20.99 -5.67 17.15
C PHE A 159 -21.22 -6.15 15.70
N ARG A 160 -21.25 -7.47 15.43
CA ARG A 160 -21.51 -8.05 14.10
C ARG A 160 -22.84 -7.63 13.44
N PRO A 161 -23.98 -7.49 14.15
CA PRO A 161 -25.26 -7.13 13.51
C PRO A 161 -25.30 -5.72 12.92
N PHE A 162 -24.33 -4.86 13.26
CA PHE A 162 -24.31 -3.46 12.82
C PHE A 162 -23.62 -3.30 11.47
N SER A 163 -24.39 -2.84 10.47
CA SER A 163 -23.91 -2.65 9.10
C SER A 163 -22.71 -1.71 9.03
N SER A 164 -21.62 -2.19 8.44
CA SER A 164 -20.41 -1.43 8.15
C SER A 164 -20.72 -0.26 7.19
N PRO A 165 -20.03 0.89 7.27
CA PRO A 165 -20.33 2.07 6.44
C PRO A 165 -20.11 1.82 4.93
N PRO A 166 -20.68 2.65 4.04
CA PRO A 166 -20.30 2.63 2.63
C PRO A 166 -18.82 3.00 2.48
N TYR A 167 -18.14 2.37 1.52
CA TYR A 167 -16.72 2.59 1.23
C TYR A 167 -16.48 2.85 -0.27
N ARG A 168 -15.23 3.18 -0.62
CA ARG A 168 -14.77 3.26 -2.02
C ARG A 168 -13.44 2.55 -2.19
N ILE A 169 -13.36 1.61 -3.11
CA ILE A 169 -12.12 0.99 -3.56
C ILE A 169 -11.32 1.99 -4.40
N ASN A 170 -10.02 2.14 -4.15
CA ASN A 170 -9.15 2.89 -5.05
C ASN A 170 -8.76 2.01 -6.26
N GLU A 171 -9.61 1.97 -7.27
CA GLU A 171 -9.35 1.21 -8.50
C GLU A 171 -8.21 1.76 -9.38
N ALA A 172 -7.68 2.94 -9.06
CA ALA A 172 -6.54 3.56 -9.75
C ALA A 172 -5.20 3.36 -9.00
N LEU A 173 -5.20 2.55 -7.94
CA LEU A 173 -4.04 2.22 -7.13
C LEU A 173 -2.97 1.48 -7.95
N SER A 174 -1.70 1.85 -7.74
CA SER A 174 -0.53 1.27 -8.41
C SER A 174 0.26 0.32 -7.49
N ARG A 175 1.08 -0.54 -8.09
CA ARG A 175 2.10 -1.36 -7.39
C ARG A 175 2.97 -0.49 -6.47
N LYS A 176 3.22 -0.93 -5.24
CA LYS A 176 4.20 -0.29 -4.33
C LYS A 176 5.61 -0.34 -4.95
N PRO A 177 6.46 0.69 -4.76
CA PRO A 177 7.84 0.64 -5.22
C PRO A 177 8.60 -0.49 -4.49
N VAL A 178 9.48 -1.19 -5.21
CA VAL A 178 10.30 -2.29 -4.67
C VAL A 178 11.79 -1.98 -4.87
N THR A 179 12.46 -1.63 -3.78
CA THR A 179 13.89 -1.27 -3.74
C THR A 179 14.75 -2.52 -3.90
N CYS A 180 15.72 -2.50 -4.82
CA CYS A 180 16.67 -3.62 -4.95
C CYS A 180 17.89 -3.40 -4.06
N VAL A 181 18.23 -4.39 -3.24
CA VAL A 181 19.38 -4.43 -2.33
C VAL A 181 20.28 -5.64 -2.66
N SER A 182 21.54 -5.61 -2.23
CA SER A 182 22.51 -6.69 -2.45
C SER A 182 22.43 -7.80 -1.40
N GLN A 183 22.11 -7.45 -0.14
CA GLN A 183 22.06 -8.36 1.00
C GLN A 183 21.00 -7.94 2.02
N PHE A 184 20.73 -8.83 2.99
CA PHE A 184 19.73 -8.63 4.07
C PHE A 184 20.24 -7.82 5.26
N GLU A 185 21.56 -7.69 5.42
CA GLU A 185 22.18 -7.19 6.65
C GLU A 185 21.71 -5.77 7.00
N GLY A 186 21.16 -5.62 8.21
CA GLY A 186 20.58 -4.36 8.70
C GLY A 186 19.14 -4.07 8.26
N LEU A 187 18.46 -4.95 7.53
CA LEU A 187 17.06 -4.75 7.11
C LEU A 187 16.06 -5.44 8.05
N GLU A 188 15.36 -4.64 8.85
CA GLU A 188 14.19 -5.10 9.62
C GLU A 188 13.01 -5.45 8.69
N GLY A 189 12.27 -6.51 9.01
CA GLY A 189 11.02 -6.86 8.33
C GLY A 189 10.68 -8.34 8.37
N VAL A 190 9.64 -8.72 7.63
CA VAL A 190 9.31 -10.12 7.33
C VAL A 190 9.74 -10.49 5.92
N ILE A 191 10.24 -11.70 5.75
CA ILE A 191 10.88 -12.20 4.53
C ILE A 191 9.95 -13.19 3.83
N ALA A 192 9.95 -13.16 2.50
CA ALA A 192 9.27 -14.10 1.62
C ALA A 192 10.17 -14.50 0.44
N HIS A 193 9.88 -15.64 -0.18
CA HIS A 193 10.43 -15.99 -1.50
C HIS A 193 10.02 -14.94 -2.53
N LYS A 194 10.95 -14.47 -3.38
CA LYS A 194 10.57 -13.69 -4.57
C LYS A 194 10.13 -14.65 -5.66
N LEU A 195 8.83 -14.72 -5.88
CA LEU A 195 8.23 -15.41 -7.03
C LEU A 195 8.54 -14.67 -8.34
N ASP A 196 8.37 -15.33 -9.48
CA ASP A 196 8.53 -14.72 -10.80
C ASP A 196 7.23 -14.82 -11.63
N GLY A 197 6.12 -14.39 -11.02
CA GLY A 197 4.81 -14.37 -11.66
C GLY A 197 4.50 -13.08 -12.41
N THR A 198 3.36 -13.06 -13.10
CA THR A 198 2.78 -11.81 -13.61
C THR A 198 2.10 -11.08 -12.46
N PHE A 199 2.54 -9.88 -12.11
CA PHE A 199 1.95 -9.12 -11.01
C PHE A 199 0.56 -8.58 -11.36
N GLY A 200 -0.28 -8.44 -10.34
CA GLY A 200 -1.60 -7.85 -10.46
C GLY A 200 -2.18 -7.38 -9.13
N LEU A 201 -3.39 -6.85 -9.22
CA LEU A 201 -4.20 -6.41 -8.10
C LEU A 201 -5.52 -7.18 -8.11
N ILE A 202 -5.87 -7.75 -6.97
CA ILE A 202 -7.14 -8.46 -6.74
C ILE A 202 -8.01 -7.56 -5.89
N TYR A 203 -9.17 -7.21 -6.42
CA TYR A 203 -10.16 -6.36 -5.77
C TYR A 203 -11.32 -7.25 -5.31
N SER A 204 -11.47 -7.41 -4.01
CA SER A 204 -12.51 -8.22 -3.39
C SER A 204 -13.63 -7.33 -2.87
N PHE A 205 -14.86 -7.69 -3.23
CA PHE A 205 -16.11 -7.09 -2.77
C PHE A 205 -16.89 -8.12 -1.93
N ASP A 206 -18.07 -7.77 -1.46
CA ASP A 206 -18.99 -8.67 -0.77
C ASP A 206 -19.48 -9.83 -1.66
N ASP A 207 -19.82 -9.57 -2.93
CA ASP A 207 -20.39 -10.57 -3.84
C ASP A 207 -19.43 -11.12 -4.93
N HIS A 208 -18.29 -10.46 -5.18
CA HIS A 208 -17.39 -10.84 -6.28
C HIS A 208 -15.92 -10.45 -6.07
N ILE A 209 -15.04 -11.09 -6.86
CA ILE A 209 -13.64 -10.71 -7.05
C ILE A 209 -13.44 -10.16 -8.46
N LYS A 210 -12.58 -9.14 -8.58
CA LYS A 210 -12.14 -8.53 -9.84
C LYS A 210 -10.60 -8.56 -9.91
N GLU A 211 -10.05 -9.22 -10.93
CA GLU A 211 -8.60 -9.29 -11.18
C GLU A 211 -8.16 -8.19 -12.15
N LYS A 212 -7.01 -7.55 -11.90
CA LYS A 212 -6.28 -6.73 -12.89
C LYS A 212 -4.81 -7.12 -12.94
N TRP A 213 -4.34 -7.62 -14.07
CA TRP A 213 -2.95 -8.05 -14.24
C TRP A 213 -2.12 -7.04 -15.04
N GLU A 214 -0.82 -6.96 -14.76
CA GLU A 214 0.16 -6.37 -15.68
C GLU A 214 0.01 -7.05 -17.07
N GLY A 215 0.09 -6.27 -18.15
CA GLY A 215 -0.34 -6.70 -19.49
C GLY A 215 -1.83 -6.49 -19.82
N GLY A 216 -2.63 -5.96 -18.88
CA GLY A 216 -4.00 -5.48 -19.16
C GLY A 216 -5.09 -6.56 -19.17
N VAL A 217 -4.80 -7.76 -18.67
CA VAL A 217 -5.81 -8.82 -18.53
C VAL A 217 -6.71 -8.52 -17.33
N HIS A 218 -8.02 -8.53 -17.56
CA HIS A 218 -9.05 -8.33 -16.55
C HIS A 218 -9.96 -9.55 -16.43
N LYS A 219 -10.36 -9.89 -15.20
CA LYS A 219 -11.37 -10.93 -14.92
C LYS A 219 -12.33 -10.48 -13.83
N ILE A 220 -13.52 -11.07 -13.83
CA ILE A 220 -14.53 -10.91 -12.77
C ILE A 220 -15.07 -12.29 -12.42
N HIS A 221 -15.08 -12.61 -11.13
CA HIS A 221 -15.48 -13.88 -10.54
C HIS A 221 -16.63 -13.62 -9.56
N LYS A 222 -17.88 -13.80 -10.02
CA LYS A 222 -19.08 -13.61 -9.20
C LYS A 222 -19.32 -14.79 -8.26
N GLY A 223 -19.89 -14.52 -7.09
CA GLY A 223 -20.17 -15.53 -6.06
C GLY A 223 -18.92 -16.04 -5.34
N ILE A 224 -17.81 -15.30 -5.42
CA ILE A 224 -16.53 -15.62 -4.78
C ILE A 224 -15.99 -14.32 -4.16
N THR A 225 -15.60 -14.36 -2.89
CA THR A 225 -15.02 -13.23 -2.15
C THR A 225 -13.83 -13.68 -1.32
N LEU A 226 -12.89 -12.76 -1.07
CA LEU A 226 -11.78 -12.85 -0.12
C LEU A 226 -11.98 -11.87 1.06
N GLY A 227 -13.23 -11.43 1.28
CA GLY A 227 -13.61 -10.39 2.25
C GLY A 227 -14.05 -9.09 1.56
N ASP A 228 -14.96 -8.37 2.19
CA ASP A 228 -15.57 -7.15 1.64
C ASP A 228 -14.59 -5.96 1.59
N GLY A 229 -14.44 -5.37 0.40
CA GLY A 229 -13.75 -4.11 0.18
C GLY A 229 -12.22 -4.15 0.24
N ILE A 230 -11.60 -5.31 0.01
CA ILE A 230 -10.17 -5.54 0.20
C ILE A 230 -9.42 -5.48 -1.14
N ILE A 231 -8.29 -4.77 -1.18
CA ILE A 231 -7.35 -4.77 -2.32
C ILE A 231 -6.09 -5.52 -1.93
N PHE A 232 -5.82 -6.63 -2.63
CA PHE A 232 -4.59 -7.39 -2.53
C PHE A 232 -3.66 -7.08 -3.70
N ALA A 233 -2.36 -7.07 -3.46
CA ALA A 233 -1.37 -7.38 -4.47
C ALA A 233 -1.25 -8.90 -4.63
N ALA A 234 -1.06 -9.36 -5.86
CA ALA A 234 -0.87 -10.76 -6.19
C ALA A 234 0.16 -10.95 -7.30
N GLU A 235 0.71 -12.15 -7.41
CA GLU A 235 1.41 -12.61 -8.61
C GLU A 235 0.79 -13.91 -9.12
N LYS A 236 0.64 -13.98 -10.45
CA LYS A 236 0.07 -15.13 -11.15
C LYS A 236 1.15 -15.99 -11.76
N MET A 237 1.16 -17.25 -11.35
CA MET A 237 2.14 -18.25 -11.74
C MET A 237 1.82 -18.82 -13.12
N SER A 238 2.83 -19.40 -13.79
CA SER A 238 2.72 -20.00 -15.13
C SER A 238 1.69 -21.13 -15.22
N ASN A 239 1.48 -21.89 -14.13
CA ASN A 239 0.45 -22.92 -14.00
C ASN A 239 -0.97 -22.35 -13.78
N GLY A 240 -1.14 -21.03 -13.73
CA GLY A 240 -2.41 -20.34 -13.51
C GLY A 240 -2.75 -20.04 -12.05
N THR A 241 -1.99 -20.55 -11.06
CA THR A 241 -2.23 -20.25 -9.64
C THR A 241 -2.02 -18.76 -9.34
N VAL A 242 -2.92 -18.16 -8.57
CA VAL A 242 -2.83 -16.80 -8.06
C VAL A 242 -2.26 -16.83 -6.64
N VAL A 243 -1.13 -16.17 -6.40
CA VAL A 243 -0.55 -16.03 -5.05
C VAL A 243 -0.78 -14.61 -4.54
N LEU A 244 -1.57 -14.48 -3.46
CA LEU A 244 -1.79 -13.22 -2.76
C LEU A 244 -0.54 -12.85 -1.96
N LEU A 245 0.02 -11.67 -2.22
CA LEU A 245 1.30 -11.22 -1.67
C LEU A 245 1.13 -10.28 -0.46
N ASP A 246 0.26 -9.28 -0.57
CA ASP A 246 0.11 -8.21 0.43
C ASP A 246 -1.29 -7.60 0.34
N VAL A 247 -1.78 -7.01 1.43
CA VAL A 247 -3.02 -6.22 1.45
C VAL A 247 -2.65 -4.75 1.42
N TYR A 248 -3.15 -4.00 0.43
CA TYR A 248 -2.84 -2.57 0.25
C TYR A 248 -3.93 -1.65 0.82
N GLN A 249 -5.19 -2.10 0.81
CA GLN A 249 -6.34 -1.33 1.26
C GLN A 249 -7.42 -2.28 1.78
N VAL A 250 -8.11 -1.87 2.84
CA VAL A 250 -9.29 -2.55 3.39
C VAL A 250 -10.40 -1.51 3.56
N ARG A 251 -11.57 -1.76 2.97
CA ARG A 251 -12.82 -1.01 3.20
C ARG A 251 -12.68 0.52 3.05
N GLY A 252 -11.79 0.96 2.15
CA GLY A 252 -11.48 2.38 1.92
C GLY A 252 -10.13 2.87 2.45
N PHE A 253 -9.54 2.18 3.43
CA PHE A 253 -8.38 2.66 4.19
C PHE A 253 -7.06 1.98 3.74
N PRO A 254 -6.00 2.75 3.41
CA PRO A 254 -4.68 2.19 3.12
C PRO A 254 -4.06 1.48 4.33
N THR A 255 -3.50 0.30 4.11
CA THR A 255 -2.90 -0.53 5.18
C THR A 255 -1.49 -0.10 5.60
N ALA A 256 -0.87 0.85 4.90
CA ALA A 256 0.50 1.29 5.15
C ALA A 256 0.72 1.92 6.54
N GLN A 257 -0.37 2.34 7.22
CA GLN A 257 -0.35 2.90 8.57
C GLN A 257 -0.76 1.87 9.66
N TRP A 258 -0.94 0.60 9.29
CA TRP A 258 -1.42 -0.48 10.16
C TRP A 258 -0.25 -1.41 10.53
N ASN A 259 -0.38 -2.23 11.58
CA ASN A 259 0.61 -3.26 11.86
C ASN A 259 0.71 -4.23 10.67
N ARG A 260 1.81 -4.11 9.92
CA ARG A 260 2.03 -4.85 8.67
C ARG A 260 2.40 -6.31 8.96
N GLU A 261 2.96 -6.60 10.13
CA GLU A 261 3.30 -7.96 10.54
C GLU A 261 2.04 -8.80 10.75
N ILE A 262 1.04 -8.28 11.47
CA ILE A 262 -0.27 -8.95 11.62
C ILE A 262 -0.90 -9.25 10.26
N ILE A 263 -0.80 -8.32 9.30
CA ILE A 263 -1.38 -8.48 7.96
C ILE A 263 -0.67 -9.60 7.18
N LEU A 264 0.66 -9.59 7.14
CA LEU A 264 1.46 -10.51 6.33
C LEU A 264 1.66 -11.89 6.99
N MET A 265 1.79 -11.94 8.32
CA MET A 265 2.05 -13.17 9.08
C MET A 265 0.77 -13.91 9.47
N ASN A 266 -0.33 -13.20 9.76
CA ASN A 266 -1.54 -13.79 10.35
C ASN A 266 -2.74 -13.70 9.39
N PHE A 267 -3.18 -12.50 9.01
CA PHE A 267 -4.40 -12.30 8.23
C PHE A 267 -4.40 -13.08 6.91
N LEU A 268 -3.32 -12.98 6.11
CA LEU A 268 -3.20 -13.71 4.84
C LEU A 268 -3.28 -15.25 5.01
N LYS A 269 -2.97 -15.80 6.19
CA LYS A 269 -3.05 -17.25 6.45
C LYS A 269 -4.43 -17.71 6.93
N GLN A 270 -5.30 -16.78 7.33
CA GLN A 270 -6.66 -17.05 7.82
C GLN A 270 -7.74 -16.93 6.73
N LEU A 271 -7.36 -16.56 5.50
CA LEU A 271 -8.30 -16.40 4.38
C LEU A 271 -8.85 -17.75 3.88
N CYS A 272 -10.17 -17.83 3.72
CA CYS A 272 -10.81 -18.90 2.96
C CYS A 272 -10.54 -18.71 1.46
N LEU A 273 -9.52 -19.38 0.93
CA LEU A 273 -9.08 -19.20 -0.46
C LEU A 273 -9.87 -20.05 -1.47
N PRO A 274 -10.21 -19.51 -2.66
CA PRO A 274 -10.62 -20.30 -3.81
C PRO A 274 -9.54 -21.31 -4.25
N LYS A 275 -9.95 -22.38 -4.96
CA LYS A 275 -9.07 -23.49 -5.37
C LYS A 275 -7.82 -23.07 -6.14
N GLU A 276 -7.92 -22.03 -6.97
CA GLU A 276 -6.83 -21.49 -7.79
C GLU A 276 -5.95 -20.47 -7.04
N TYR A 277 -6.28 -20.15 -5.79
CA TYR A 277 -5.65 -19.10 -4.99
C TYR A 277 -4.79 -19.71 -3.87
N GLN A 278 -3.64 -19.08 -3.60
CA GLN A 278 -2.74 -19.37 -2.48
C GLN A 278 -2.27 -18.05 -1.87
N THR A 279 -1.68 -18.08 -0.68
CA THR A 279 -1.10 -16.89 -0.03
C THR A 279 0.41 -17.04 0.12
N GLN A 280 1.11 -15.92 0.05
CA GLN A 280 2.56 -15.87 0.24
C GLN A 280 2.90 -16.19 1.70
N THR A 281 3.73 -17.21 1.92
CA THR A 281 4.29 -17.45 3.25
C THR A 281 5.35 -16.41 3.56
N TYR A 282 5.21 -15.78 4.74
CA TYR A 282 6.20 -14.90 5.35
C TYR A 282 6.76 -15.53 6.62
N CYS A 283 8.06 -15.32 6.84
CA CYS A 283 8.83 -15.73 8.03
C CYS A 283 9.76 -14.59 8.49
N ARG A 284 10.36 -14.69 9.69
CA ARG A 284 11.29 -13.66 10.21
C ARG A 284 12.75 -13.89 9.82
N ARG A 285 13.11 -15.09 9.36
CA ARG A 285 14.46 -15.46 8.86
C ARG A 285 14.34 -16.24 7.56
N VAL A 286 15.45 -16.40 6.84
CA VAL A 286 15.48 -17.11 5.56
C VAL A 286 15.43 -18.63 5.77
N GLU A 287 16.09 -19.11 6.84
CA GLU A 287 16.13 -20.52 7.26
C GLU A 287 14.73 -21.06 7.62
N ASP A 288 13.85 -20.18 8.11
CA ASP A 288 12.46 -20.50 8.47
C ASP A 288 11.52 -20.58 7.26
N LEU A 289 11.96 -20.22 6.04
CA LEU A 289 11.09 -20.22 4.86
C LEU A 289 10.85 -21.66 4.34
N PRO A 290 9.58 -22.10 4.19
CA PRO A 290 9.29 -23.42 3.64
C PRO A 290 9.67 -23.50 2.16
N PHE A 291 9.92 -24.72 1.68
CA PHE A 291 10.10 -24.98 0.25
C PHE A 291 8.88 -24.50 -0.57
N THR A 292 9.14 -23.84 -1.70
CA THR A 292 8.11 -23.44 -2.67
C THR A 292 8.26 -24.22 -3.98
N ARG A 293 7.14 -24.65 -4.54
CA ARG A 293 7.05 -25.31 -5.85
C ARG A 293 7.13 -24.34 -7.05
N PHE A 294 7.16 -23.04 -6.78
CA PHE A 294 7.20 -22.00 -7.79
C PHE A 294 8.64 -21.53 -8.05
N GLU A 295 8.91 -21.07 -9.26
CA GLU A 295 10.22 -20.52 -9.62
C GLU A 295 10.50 -19.23 -8.82
N THR A 296 11.74 -19.10 -8.35
CA THR A 296 12.21 -17.97 -7.53
C THR A 296 13.61 -17.55 -7.98
N ASP A 297 13.90 -16.25 -7.90
CA ASP A 297 15.20 -15.65 -8.26
C ASP A 297 15.89 -14.91 -7.09
N GLY A 298 15.30 -15.03 -5.89
CA GLY A 298 15.75 -14.41 -4.65
C GLY A 298 14.62 -14.25 -3.64
N TYR A 299 14.63 -13.14 -2.91
CA TYR A 299 13.74 -12.91 -1.77
C TYR A 299 13.16 -11.49 -1.76
N ILE A 300 11.98 -11.35 -1.17
CA ILE A 300 11.33 -10.08 -0.83
C ILE A 300 11.41 -9.88 0.69
N ILE A 301 11.61 -8.64 1.13
CA ILE A 301 11.51 -8.22 2.53
C ILE A 301 10.47 -7.11 2.62
N HIS A 302 9.47 -7.25 3.49
CA HIS A 302 8.55 -6.17 3.84
C HIS A 302 8.96 -5.60 5.20
N ASN A 303 9.47 -4.37 5.21
CA ASN A 303 9.74 -3.67 6.47
C ASN A 303 8.41 -3.29 7.14
N THR A 304 8.16 -3.88 8.30
CA THR A 304 6.86 -3.82 8.98
C THR A 304 6.58 -2.46 9.62
N ASN A 305 7.62 -1.65 9.86
CA ASN A 305 7.57 -0.32 10.46
C ASN A 305 7.33 0.80 9.44
N THR A 306 7.69 0.61 8.16
CA THR A 306 7.68 1.68 7.12
C THR A 306 6.90 1.33 5.85
N ASP A 307 6.38 0.10 5.74
CA ASP A 307 5.74 -0.47 4.53
C ASP A 307 6.65 -0.47 3.28
N GLN A 308 7.96 -0.30 3.46
CA GLN A 308 8.93 -0.38 2.38
C GLN A 308 9.17 -1.85 1.98
N ILE A 309 9.19 -2.10 0.67
CA ILE A 309 9.44 -3.42 0.10
C ILE A 309 10.83 -3.44 -0.52
N PHE A 310 11.66 -4.38 -0.07
CA PHE A 310 12.99 -4.63 -0.61
C PHE A 310 13.04 -5.96 -1.37
N LYS A 311 13.94 -6.08 -2.34
CA LYS A 311 14.24 -7.34 -3.04
C LYS A 311 15.74 -7.62 -3.13
N VAL A 312 16.12 -8.83 -2.76
CA VAL A 312 17.41 -9.45 -3.05
C VAL A 312 17.23 -10.34 -4.28
N LYS A 313 18.16 -10.30 -5.24
CA LYS A 313 18.24 -11.27 -6.35
C LYS A 313 19.58 -12.01 -6.27
N HIS A 314 19.59 -13.32 -6.56
CA HIS A 314 20.84 -14.08 -6.70
C HIS A 314 21.45 -13.95 -8.11
N THR A 315 20.62 -13.65 -9.10
CA THR A 315 21.04 -13.50 -10.50
C THR A 315 20.49 -12.20 -11.07
N HIS A 316 21.39 -11.33 -11.53
CA HIS A 316 20.99 -10.08 -12.19
C HIS A 316 20.80 -10.28 -13.69
N SER A 317 19.74 -9.64 -14.20
CA SER A 317 19.29 -9.66 -15.59
C SER A 317 19.00 -8.24 -16.07
N LEU A 318 19.07 -8.02 -17.39
CA LEU A 318 18.65 -6.78 -18.06
C LEU A 318 17.47 -7.07 -18.98
N ASP A 319 16.39 -6.30 -18.85
CA ASP A 319 15.34 -6.22 -19.85
C ASP A 319 15.83 -5.32 -21.01
N VAL A 320 15.98 -5.85 -22.22
CA VAL A 320 16.61 -5.16 -23.37
C VAL A 320 15.79 -5.34 -24.65
N VAL A 321 15.80 -4.32 -25.52
CA VAL A 321 15.07 -4.37 -26.80
C VAL A 321 15.96 -5.01 -27.88
N TYR A 322 15.46 -6.04 -28.55
CA TYR A 322 16.17 -6.68 -29.66
C TYR A 322 15.84 -6.00 -31.00
N MET A 323 16.87 -5.62 -31.77
CA MET A 323 16.74 -5.20 -33.16
C MET A 323 18.00 -5.55 -33.97
N ASP A 324 17.81 -6.20 -35.12
CA ASP A 324 18.80 -6.43 -36.18
C ASP A 324 20.06 -7.21 -35.73
N GLY A 325 19.88 -8.21 -34.87
CA GLY A 325 20.97 -9.03 -34.33
C GLY A 325 21.65 -8.45 -33.09
N TYR A 326 21.14 -7.35 -32.55
CA TYR A 326 21.68 -6.67 -31.37
C TYR A 326 20.60 -6.44 -30.30
N PHE A 327 21.03 -6.51 -29.04
CA PHE A 327 20.30 -5.97 -27.91
C PHE A 327 20.71 -4.53 -27.66
N TRP A 328 19.72 -3.66 -27.53
CA TRP A 328 19.90 -2.22 -27.42
C TRP A 328 19.60 -1.70 -26.02
N LEU A 329 20.42 -0.72 -25.61
CA LEU A 329 20.45 -0.09 -24.30
C LEU A 329 20.33 1.44 -24.46
N PRO A 330 19.63 2.14 -23.55
CA PRO A 330 19.61 3.61 -23.52
C PRO A 330 21.00 4.21 -23.24
N GLY A 331 21.18 5.48 -23.58
CA GLY A 331 22.38 6.26 -23.21
C GLY A 331 22.18 7.08 -21.92
N LYS A 332 23.27 7.41 -21.22
CA LYS A 332 23.24 8.25 -20.00
C LYS A 332 22.82 9.69 -20.27
N GLU A 333 23.37 10.29 -21.34
CA GLU A 333 23.26 11.73 -21.62
C GLU A 333 22.30 12.08 -22.77
N LYS A 334 21.79 11.07 -23.48
CA LYS A 334 21.07 11.25 -24.76
C LYS A 334 19.84 10.36 -24.78
N MET A 335 18.66 10.95 -25.02
CA MET A 335 17.42 10.18 -25.15
C MET A 335 17.49 9.18 -26.31
N GLY A 336 16.91 7.99 -26.09
CA GLY A 336 16.90 6.89 -27.05
C GLY A 336 18.00 5.86 -26.84
N LEU A 337 18.12 4.93 -27.78
CA LEU A 337 19.05 3.80 -27.73
C LEU A 337 20.40 4.20 -28.35
N HIS A 338 21.46 4.15 -27.55
CA HIS A 338 22.83 4.58 -27.95
C HIS A 338 23.92 3.56 -27.63
N ARG A 339 23.60 2.51 -26.87
CA ARG A 339 24.52 1.40 -26.57
C ARG A 339 23.92 0.10 -27.08
N ARG A 340 24.74 -0.85 -27.51
CA ARG A 340 24.26 -2.18 -27.91
C ARG A 340 25.32 -3.26 -27.75
N PHE A 341 24.89 -4.49 -27.53
CA PHE A 341 25.71 -5.69 -27.62
C PHE A 341 25.08 -6.68 -28.61
N ARG A 342 25.89 -7.61 -29.14
CA ARG A 342 25.42 -8.61 -30.10
C ARG A 342 24.60 -9.68 -29.38
N ALA A 343 23.46 -10.09 -29.94
CA ALA A 343 22.73 -11.26 -29.45
C ALA A 343 23.51 -12.55 -29.73
N LEU A 344 23.45 -13.52 -28.83
CA LEU A 344 24.09 -14.84 -29.01
C LEU A 344 23.14 -15.80 -29.76
N GLU A 345 21.85 -15.62 -29.53
CA GLU A 345 20.75 -16.42 -30.05
C GLU A 345 20.36 -16.02 -31.48
N LYS A 346 19.68 -16.93 -32.17
CA LYS A 346 19.11 -16.72 -33.51
C LYS A 346 17.59 -16.85 -33.44
N GLY A 347 16.88 -16.21 -34.37
CA GLY A 347 15.41 -16.29 -34.45
C GLY A 347 14.66 -15.40 -33.47
N LEU A 348 15.33 -14.44 -32.82
CA LEU A 348 14.68 -13.41 -32.00
C LEU A 348 13.91 -12.41 -32.87
N GLU A 349 12.82 -11.86 -32.34
CA GLU A 349 11.89 -10.99 -33.06
C GLU A 349 12.22 -9.51 -32.84
N ASN A 350 12.47 -8.77 -33.93
CA ASN A 350 12.72 -7.32 -33.88
C ASN A 350 11.61 -6.56 -33.12
N GLY A 351 12.02 -5.58 -32.33
CA GLY A 351 11.14 -4.68 -31.56
C GLY A 351 10.67 -5.22 -30.20
N HIS A 352 10.89 -6.51 -29.91
CA HIS A 352 10.49 -7.10 -28.62
C HIS A 352 11.52 -6.91 -27.52
N VAL A 353 11.03 -6.92 -26.27
CA VAL A 353 11.86 -6.95 -25.07
C VAL A 353 12.20 -8.39 -24.71
N TYR A 354 13.47 -8.63 -24.37
CA TYR A 354 13.97 -9.90 -23.84
C TYR A 354 14.68 -9.65 -22.52
N GLU A 355 14.58 -10.61 -21.60
CA GLU A 355 15.35 -10.61 -20.37
C GLU A 355 16.64 -11.39 -20.59
N VAL A 356 17.78 -10.75 -20.36
CA VAL A 356 19.12 -11.23 -20.69
C VAL A 356 19.98 -11.30 -19.44
N SER A 357 20.70 -12.41 -19.26
CA SER A 357 21.59 -12.64 -18.12
C SER A 357 22.83 -11.73 -18.16
N VAL A 358 23.12 -11.04 -17.06
CA VAL A 358 24.31 -10.17 -16.94
C VAL A 358 25.62 -10.99 -16.86
N ARG A 359 25.55 -12.28 -16.50
CA ARG A 359 26.71 -13.18 -16.34
C ARG A 359 27.30 -13.70 -17.67
N ASN A 360 26.54 -13.66 -18.76
CA ASN A 360 26.98 -14.20 -20.06
C ASN A 360 26.32 -13.54 -21.28
N GLY A 361 25.34 -12.65 -21.10
CA GLY A 361 24.62 -11.99 -22.19
C GLY A 361 23.66 -12.87 -22.98
N GLY A 362 23.34 -14.06 -22.48
CA GLY A 362 22.35 -14.96 -23.09
C GLY A 362 20.90 -14.64 -22.66
N VAL A 363 19.95 -14.94 -23.54
CA VAL A 363 18.51 -14.76 -23.30
C VAL A 363 18.00 -15.77 -22.26
N LEU A 364 17.29 -15.25 -21.26
CA LEU A 364 16.52 -16.04 -20.30
C LEU A 364 15.08 -16.25 -20.79
N ARG A 365 14.42 -15.18 -21.28
CA ARG A 365 13.05 -15.25 -21.85
C ARG A 365 12.68 -14.04 -22.70
N LYS A 366 11.62 -14.18 -23.51
CA LYS A 366 10.88 -13.06 -24.14
C LYS A 366 9.96 -12.41 -23.10
N ARG A 367 9.95 -11.07 -23.02
CA ARG A 367 9.16 -10.29 -22.05
C ARG A 367 7.90 -9.71 -22.69
N ASN A 368 6.92 -10.59 -22.89
CA ASN A 368 5.61 -10.23 -23.46
C ASN A 368 4.82 -9.23 -22.59
N ASP A 369 5.21 -9.05 -21.33
CA ASP A 369 4.71 -8.04 -20.40
C ASP A 369 5.23 -6.62 -20.67
N ARG A 370 6.19 -6.43 -21.60
CA ARG A 370 6.90 -5.15 -21.77
C ARG A 370 7.01 -4.65 -23.20
N PHE A 371 6.80 -3.33 -23.31
CA PHE A 371 7.07 -2.54 -24.52
C PHE A 371 8.43 -1.83 -24.49
N THR A 372 9.13 -1.80 -23.34
CA THR A 372 10.44 -1.16 -23.17
C THR A 372 11.37 -1.98 -22.28
N GLY A 373 12.68 -1.89 -22.53
CA GLY A 373 13.72 -2.41 -21.65
C GLY A 373 13.97 -1.52 -20.42
N ASN A 374 14.99 -1.83 -19.64
CA ASN A 374 15.38 -1.05 -18.47
C ASN A 374 15.84 0.37 -18.85
N THR A 375 15.60 1.33 -17.95
CA THR A 375 16.16 2.68 -18.06
C THR A 375 17.66 2.69 -17.76
N TRP A 376 18.39 3.72 -18.20
CA TRP A 376 19.84 3.78 -17.96
C TRP A 376 20.19 3.73 -16.46
N GLN A 377 19.43 4.42 -15.60
CA GLN A 377 19.61 4.38 -14.15
C GLN A 377 19.33 2.99 -13.55
N GLN A 378 18.36 2.25 -14.09
CA GLN A 378 18.15 0.85 -13.68
C GLN A 378 19.33 -0.04 -14.09
N ILE A 379 19.92 0.19 -15.27
CA ILE A 379 21.09 -0.55 -15.76
C ILE A 379 22.32 -0.24 -14.89
N GLU A 380 22.59 1.02 -14.54
CA GLU A 380 23.69 1.37 -13.61
C GLU A 380 23.52 0.66 -12.25
N ASN A 381 22.34 0.80 -11.62
CA ASN A 381 22.01 0.16 -10.34
C ASN A 381 22.05 -1.39 -10.36
N ILE A 382 22.11 -2.01 -11.55
CA ILE A 382 22.28 -3.46 -11.75
C ILE A 382 23.76 -3.79 -11.96
N LEU A 383 24.46 -3.06 -12.82
CA LEU A 383 25.85 -3.31 -13.16
C LEU A 383 26.82 -2.97 -12.02
N GLU A 384 26.46 -2.05 -11.13
CA GLU A 384 27.17 -1.79 -9.86
C GLU A 384 27.15 -3.01 -8.91
N LYS A 385 26.10 -3.84 -8.97
CA LYS A 385 25.92 -5.01 -8.10
C LYS A 385 26.45 -6.30 -8.71
N GLN A 386 26.33 -6.43 -10.03
CA GLN A 386 26.86 -7.54 -10.78
C GLN A 386 27.45 -7.00 -12.09
N PRO A 387 28.79 -6.87 -12.20
CA PRO A 387 29.43 -6.38 -13.42
C PRO A 387 29.08 -7.21 -14.65
N TRP A 388 29.01 -6.56 -15.81
CA TRP A 388 28.69 -7.20 -17.09
C TRP A 388 29.78 -8.16 -17.55
N GLN A 389 29.41 -9.40 -17.85
CA GLN A 389 30.30 -10.48 -18.32
C GLN A 389 29.88 -11.07 -19.68
N GLY A 390 28.83 -10.52 -20.31
CA GLY A 390 28.37 -10.92 -21.64
C GLY A 390 29.15 -10.25 -22.80
N PRO A 391 28.65 -10.34 -24.04
CA PRO A 391 29.29 -9.76 -25.22
C PRO A 391 29.57 -8.25 -25.07
N PRO A 392 30.66 -7.72 -25.65
CA PRO A 392 31.04 -6.31 -25.47
C PRO A 392 29.89 -5.34 -25.81
N ILE A 393 29.64 -4.41 -24.88
CA ILE A 393 28.68 -3.32 -25.08
C ILE A 393 29.40 -2.18 -25.82
N HIS A 394 28.96 -1.91 -27.04
CA HIS A 394 29.50 -0.85 -27.89
C HIS A 394 28.62 0.40 -27.84
N GLU A 395 29.23 1.58 -27.77
CA GLU A 395 28.53 2.83 -28.05
C GLU A 395 28.32 3.01 -29.56
N VAL A 396 27.09 3.34 -29.95
CA VAL A 396 26.72 3.64 -31.33
C VAL A 396 26.74 5.15 -31.52
N ILE A 397 27.94 5.68 -31.78
CA ILE A 397 28.09 7.07 -32.23
C ILE A 397 27.31 7.22 -33.55
N LYS A 398 26.18 7.94 -33.51
CA LYS A 398 25.45 8.32 -34.72
C LYS A 398 26.32 9.25 -35.57
N VAL A 399 27.04 8.68 -36.53
CA VAL A 399 27.73 9.43 -37.58
C VAL A 399 26.66 10.22 -38.35
N THR A 400 26.64 11.53 -38.16
CA THR A 400 25.78 12.43 -38.93
C THR A 400 26.14 12.29 -40.41
N ARG A 401 25.20 11.78 -41.21
CA ARG A 401 25.35 11.71 -42.67
C ARG A 401 25.65 13.10 -43.20
N LYS A 402 26.90 13.35 -43.62
CA LYS A 402 27.24 14.48 -44.47
C LYS A 402 26.50 14.29 -45.80
N THR A 403 25.38 14.98 -45.96
CA THR A 403 24.68 15.08 -47.24
C THR A 403 25.64 15.67 -48.26
N ARG A 404 26.11 14.86 -49.21
CA ARG A 404 26.77 15.36 -50.42
C ARG A 404 25.78 16.31 -51.11
N LYS A 405 26.13 17.58 -51.23
CA LYS A 405 25.44 18.48 -52.16
C LYS A 405 25.62 17.91 -53.57
N VAL A 406 24.53 17.45 -54.17
CA VAL A 406 24.47 17.27 -55.62
C VAL A 406 24.38 18.67 -56.22
N ASN A 407 25.15 18.94 -57.27
CA ASN A 407 25.13 20.25 -57.93
C ASN A 407 23.88 20.36 -58.80
N GLU A 408 22.97 21.27 -58.46
CA GLU A 408 21.89 21.68 -59.37
C GLU A 408 22.48 22.47 -60.56
N PRO A 409 22.07 22.18 -61.81
CA PRO A 409 22.42 23.00 -62.96
C PRO A 409 21.81 24.41 -62.84
N LYS A 410 22.65 25.45 -62.98
CA LYS A 410 22.21 26.85 -62.92
C LYS A 410 21.35 27.21 -64.13
N TYR A 411 20.04 27.37 -63.95
CA TYR A 411 19.21 28.08 -64.92
C TYR A 411 19.19 29.59 -64.58
N LYS A 412 19.40 30.46 -65.56
CA LYS A 412 19.33 31.93 -65.40
C LYS A 412 18.07 32.50 -66.09
N PRO A 413 17.48 33.59 -65.59
CA PRO A 413 16.11 33.97 -65.94
C PRO A 413 15.98 34.91 -67.15
N GLN A 414 14.84 34.78 -67.82
CA GLN A 414 14.11 35.83 -68.56
C GLN A 414 12.64 35.78 -68.06
N GLY A 415 11.83 36.84 -68.00
CA GLY A 415 12.01 38.25 -68.38
C GLY A 415 11.27 39.20 -67.42
N LYS A 416 10.96 40.44 -67.83
CA LYS A 416 10.59 41.56 -66.94
C LYS A 416 9.10 41.93 -66.93
N ARG A 417 8.65 42.46 -65.77
CA ARG A 417 7.49 43.37 -65.55
C ARG A 417 6.09 42.71 -65.64
N LYS A 418 5.02 43.27 -65.03
CA LYS A 418 4.72 44.68 -64.67
C LYS A 418 3.91 44.79 -63.35
N ASN A 419 3.96 45.97 -62.70
CA ASN A 419 3.32 46.25 -61.40
C ASN A 419 1.83 46.66 -61.53
N ARG A 420 1.04 46.51 -60.44
CA ARG A 420 0.42 47.60 -59.61
C ARG A 420 -0.50 46.99 -58.52
N ASN A 421 -0.42 47.44 -57.25
CA ASN A 421 -1.36 48.31 -56.49
C ASN A 421 -2.72 47.64 -56.16
N GLU A 422 -3.45 47.83 -55.04
CA GLU A 422 -3.36 48.55 -53.74
C GLU A 422 -4.50 47.97 -52.82
N THR A 423 -4.82 48.31 -51.56
CA THR A 423 -4.41 49.30 -50.51
C THR A 423 -3.95 48.54 -49.22
N HIS A 424 -3.86 48.96 -47.93
CA HIS A 424 -4.39 50.05 -47.05
C HIS A 424 -5.90 49.92 -46.67
N VAL A 425 -6.42 50.24 -45.45
CA VAL A 425 -5.80 50.63 -44.15
C VAL A 425 -6.84 50.52 -42.98
N PHE A 426 -6.38 50.25 -41.74
CA PHE A 426 -7.05 50.43 -40.42
C PHE A 426 -8.44 49.80 -40.13
N GLY A 427 -8.75 49.65 -38.84
CA GLY A 427 -10.10 49.35 -38.33
C GLY A 427 -10.53 50.35 -37.24
N LYS A 428 -11.76 50.22 -36.71
CA LYS A 428 -12.22 50.94 -35.51
C LYS A 428 -13.32 50.17 -34.75
N ARG A 429 -13.65 50.65 -33.55
CA ARG A 429 -14.48 49.96 -32.53
C ARG A 429 -15.94 50.44 -32.50
N LYS A 430 -16.79 49.52 -32.00
CA LYS A 430 -17.92 49.71 -31.05
C LYS A 430 -19.27 50.29 -31.53
N LYS A 431 -20.29 49.80 -30.81
CA LYS A 431 -21.71 50.17 -30.78
C LYS A 431 -22.53 49.76 -32.01
N VAL A 432 -23.82 49.42 -31.86
CA VAL A 432 -24.62 49.37 -30.60
C VAL A 432 -24.25 48.15 -29.76
#